data_AF-A0A9W5Q687-F1
#
_entry.id   AF-A0A9W5Q687-F1
#
_cell.length_a   1.000
_cell.length_b   1.000
_cell.length_c   1.000
_cell.angle_alpha   90.00
_cell.angle_beta   90.00
_cell.angle_gamma   90.00
#
_symmetry.space_group_name_H-M   'P 1'
#
loop_
_entity.id
_entity.type
_entity.pdbx_description
1 polymer ?
#
loop_
_entity_poly.entity_id
_entity_poly.type
_entity_poly.pdbx_seq_one_letter_code
_entity_poly.pdbx_strand_id
1 'polypeptide(L)'
;MNNFNIIIQNLNNIVYKPNNLMITNLKEEKQNAEYAGCLFHLNNKTIRFRKSKVTPNKIGQFVSFWEKDENMRNRAFSYEAAPDLLVITCIADNKLGQFIFPKEILLKEKILRTQSQTGKMAMRIYPVWDTTVSNQAKKSQTWQLQYFVDLSDSNNLPIDKLLNLYS
;
A
#
# COMPACT_ATOMS: atom_id res chain seq x y z
N MET A 1 14.99 16.17 6.11
CA MET A 1 14.66 14.94 5.36
C MET A 1 13.16 14.86 5.16
N ASN A 2 12.68 14.67 3.92
CA ASN A 2 11.24 14.53 3.66
C ASN A 2 10.68 13.31 4.42
N ASN A 3 9.45 13.41 4.93
CA ASN A 3 8.77 12.39 5.74
C ASN A 3 8.81 10.99 5.08
N PHE A 4 8.68 10.91 3.75
CA PHE A 4 8.75 9.64 3.03
C PHE A 4 10.14 8.98 3.05
N ASN A 5 11.23 9.76 3.00
CA ASN A 5 12.59 9.21 3.03
C ASN A 5 12.86 8.48 4.34
N ILE A 6 12.41 9.04 5.47
CA ILE A 6 12.55 8.43 6.79
C ILE A 6 11.78 7.10 6.85
N ILE A 7 10.53 7.09 6.34
CA ILE A 7 9.69 5.88 6.31
C ILE A 7 10.36 4.78 5.48
N ILE A 8 10.79 5.10 4.26
CA ILE A 8 11.43 4.13 3.36
C ILE A 8 12.76 3.64 3.93
N GLN A 9 13.58 4.52 4.51
CA GLN A 9 14.84 4.10 5.16
C GLN A 9 14.60 3.15 6.34
N ASN A 10 13.60 3.44 7.18
CA ASN A 10 13.25 2.56 8.28
C ASN A 10 12.80 1.18 7.78
N LEU A 11 11.87 1.14 6.81
CA LEU A 11 11.41 -0.11 6.19
C LEU A 11 12.54 -0.86 5.49
N ASN A 12 13.47 -0.15 4.86
CA ASN A 12 14.63 -0.77 4.24
C ASN A 12 15.51 -1.48 5.26
N ASN A 13 15.70 -0.91 6.44
CA ASN A 13 16.55 -1.49 7.48
C ASN A 13 15.90 -2.70 8.16
N ILE A 14 14.59 -2.67 8.40
CA ILE A 14 13.90 -3.72 9.18
C ILE A 14 13.19 -4.77 8.32
N VAL A 15 12.84 -4.45 7.07
CA VAL A 15 12.10 -5.35 6.15
C VAL A 15 12.94 -5.69 4.93
N TYR A 16 13.33 -4.70 4.13
CA TYR A 16 13.80 -5.00 2.77
C TYR A 16 15.22 -5.57 2.72
N LYS A 17 16.19 -4.86 3.30
CA LYS A 17 17.61 -5.26 3.31
C LYS A 17 17.85 -6.61 4.01
N PRO A 18 17.25 -6.91 5.18
CA PRO A 18 17.42 -8.23 5.83
C PRO A 18 16.89 -9.40 5.00
N ASN A 19 15.93 -9.14 4.10
CA ASN A 19 15.26 -10.15 3.29
C ASN A 19 15.72 -10.14 1.82
N ASN A 20 16.88 -9.55 1.52
CA ASN A 20 17.46 -9.46 0.17
C ASN A 20 16.52 -8.80 -0.86
N LEU A 21 15.67 -7.87 -0.41
CA LEU A 21 14.85 -7.03 -1.27
C LEU A 21 15.58 -5.69 -1.47
N MET A 22 16.16 -5.48 -2.65
CA MET A 22 16.94 -4.28 -2.95
C MET A 22 16.07 -3.18 -3.53
N ILE A 23 16.07 -2.02 -2.87
CA ILE A 23 15.42 -0.81 -3.40
C ILE A 23 16.30 -0.20 -4.50
N THR A 24 15.72 0.02 -5.68
CA THR A 24 16.31 0.85 -6.74
C THR A 24 15.28 1.82 -7.30
N ASN A 25 15.71 2.82 -8.07
CA ASN A 25 14.84 3.78 -8.77
C ASN A 25 13.80 4.51 -7.88
N LEU A 26 14.18 4.84 -6.64
CA LEU A 26 13.31 5.54 -5.70
C LEU A 26 12.98 6.96 -6.18
N LYS A 27 11.69 7.24 -6.36
CA LYS A 27 11.15 8.52 -6.83
C LYS A 27 9.89 8.91 -6.07
N GLU A 28 9.86 10.12 -5.53
CA GLU A 28 8.66 10.68 -4.88
C GLU A 28 7.54 10.98 -5.88
N GLU A 29 6.29 10.71 -5.49
CA GLU A 29 5.07 11.16 -6.17
C GLU A 29 4.51 12.38 -5.45
N LYS A 30 4.95 13.58 -5.87
CA LYS A 30 4.60 14.86 -5.23
C LYS A 30 3.11 15.06 -5.02
N GLN A 31 2.27 14.63 -5.97
CA GLN A 31 0.81 14.78 -5.88
C GLN A 31 0.16 13.92 -4.79
N ASN A 32 0.85 12.89 -4.29
CA ASN A 32 0.42 12.03 -3.19
C ASN A 32 1.38 12.11 -1.98
N ALA A 33 2.20 13.17 -1.86
CA ALA A 33 3.22 13.30 -0.82
C ALA A 33 2.66 13.24 0.60
N GLU A 34 1.41 13.69 0.79
CA GLU A 34 0.69 13.59 2.07
C GLU A 34 0.56 12.15 2.59
N TYR A 35 0.58 11.16 1.68
CA TYR A 35 0.54 9.73 1.97
C TYR A 35 1.89 9.06 1.69
N ALA A 36 2.99 9.80 1.80
CA ALA A 36 4.35 9.35 1.49
C ALA A 36 4.45 8.65 0.11
N GLY A 37 3.72 9.17 -0.88
CA GLY A 37 3.64 8.55 -2.20
C GLY A 37 5.00 8.49 -2.88
N CYS A 38 5.42 7.30 -3.28
CA CYS A 38 6.62 7.11 -4.09
C CYS A 38 6.52 5.87 -5.00
N LEU A 39 7.41 5.82 -5.97
CA LEU A 39 7.66 4.70 -6.87
C LEU A 39 9.09 4.21 -6.65
N PHE A 40 9.30 2.91 -6.68
CA PHE A 40 10.62 2.29 -6.66
C PHE A 40 10.53 0.87 -7.20
N HIS A 41 11.67 0.21 -7.37
CA HIS A 41 11.73 -1.22 -7.59
C HIS A 41 12.18 -1.93 -6.32
N LEU A 42 11.60 -3.10 -6.03
CA LEU A 42 12.17 -4.10 -5.13
C LEU A 42 12.57 -5.29 -5.97
N ASN A 43 13.88 -5.50 -6.13
CA ASN A 43 14.41 -6.48 -7.07
C ASN A 43 13.79 -6.28 -8.47
N ASN A 44 13.00 -7.25 -8.95
CA ASN A 44 12.38 -7.24 -10.27
C ASN A 44 10.93 -6.73 -10.27
N LYS A 45 10.39 -6.31 -9.12
CA LYS A 45 9.01 -5.80 -9.01
C LYS A 45 8.99 -4.29 -8.96
N THR A 46 8.10 -3.71 -9.75
CA THR A 46 7.77 -2.29 -9.70
C THR A 46 6.75 -2.03 -8.58
N ILE A 47 7.06 -1.06 -7.72
CA ILE A 47 6.29 -0.76 -6.51
C ILE A 47 5.74 0.65 -6.59
N ARG A 48 4.44 0.80 -6.33
CA ARG A 48 3.85 2.07 -5.89
C ARG A 48 3.58 1.99 -4.40
N PHE A 49 4.15 2.90 -3.63
CA PHE A 49 4.10 2.86 -2.17
C PHE A 49 3.28 4.00 -1.59
N ARG A 50 2.56 3.71 -0.51
CA ARG A 50 1.84 4.70 0.30
C ARG A 50 1.98 4.38 1.80
N LYS A 51 1.89 5.43 2.63
CA LYS A 51 1.58 5.32 4.06
C LYS A 51 0.11 5.70 4.28
N SER A 52 -0.65 4.85 4.96
CA SER A 52 -2.03 5.16 5.35
C SER A 52 -2.09 6.06 6.58
N LYS A 53 -3.27 6.62 6.84
CA LYS A 53 -3.53 7.51 7.97
C LYS A 53 -4.67 6.99 8.84
N VAL A 54 -4.46 6.93 10.13
CA VAL A 54 -5.53 6.74 11.12
C VAL A 54 -6.42 7.98 11.09
N THR A 55 -7.74 7.78 11.14
CA THR A 55 -8.73 8.86 11.18
C THR A 55 -9.57 8.74 12.44
N PRO A 56 -9.73 9.79 13.27
CA PRO A 56 -10.30 9.67 14.63
C PRO A 56 -11.66 8.96 14.72
N ASN A 57 -12.55 9.19 13.74
CA ASN A 57 -13.96 8.80 13.85
C ASN A 57 -14.34 7.59 12.98
N LYS A 58 -13.37 6.87 12.41
CA LYS A 58 -13.66 5.75 11.49
C LYS A 58 -12.63 4.64 11.66
N ILE A 59 -13.13 3.43 11.86
CA ILE A 59 -12.35 2.17 11.86
C ILE A 59 -11.65 2.01 10.50
N GLY A 60 -10.46 1.41 10.50
CA GLY A 60 -9.60 1.36 9.33
C GLY A 60 -8.75 2.61 9.17
N GLN A 61 -7.72 2.48 8.34
CA GLN A 61 -6.87 3.59 7.93
C GLN A 61 -7.26 4.06 6.54
N PHE A 62 -7.21 5.36 6.31
CA PHE A 62 -7.50 5.98 5.03
C PHE A 62 -6.22 6.16 4.22
N VAL A 63 -6.28 5.89 2.92
CA VAL A 63 -5.15 6.06 2.01
C VAL A 63 -5.65 6.53 0.65
N SER A 64 -4.93 7.48 0.06
CA SER A 64 -5.23 8.04 -1.25
C SER A 64 -4.13 7.68 -2.27
N PHE A 65 -4.56 7.41 -3.49
CA PHE A 65 -3.73 6.95 -4.60
C PHE A 65 -4.39 7.36 -5.92
N TRP A 66 -4.05 8.55 -6.41
CA TRP A 66 -4.61 9.07 -7.65
C TRP A 66 -3.55 9.72 -8.54
N GLU A 67 -3.91 9.90 -9.82
CA GLU A 67 -3.14 10.63 -10.82
C GLU A 67 -3.98 11.74 -11.45
N LYS A 68 -3.31 12.66 -12.15
CA LYS A 68 -4.00 13.63 -13.01
C LYS A 68 -4.18 13.05 -14.41
N ASP A 69 -5.33 13.31 -15.01
CA ASP A 69 -5.52 13.12 -16.44
C ASP A 69 -4.94 14.28 -17.27
N GLU A 70 -5.07 14.18 -18.59
CA GLU A 70 -4.64 15.20 -19.55
C GLU A 70 -5.31 16.56 -19.33
N ASN A 71 -6.48 16.58 -18.69
CA ASN A 71 -7.24 17.78 -18.35
C ASN A 71 -6.98 18.25 -16.90
N MET A 72 -5.92 17.75 -16.26
CA MET A 72 -5.52 18.07 -14.89
C MET A 72 -6.53 17.68 -13.80
N ARG A 73 -7.48 16.79 -14.10
CA ARG A 73 -8.48 16.26 -13.16
C ARG A 73 -7.97 15.01 -12.47
N ASN A 74 -8.34 14.84 -11.21
CA ASN A 74 -7.95 13.66 -10.43
C ASN A 74 -8.73 12.44 -10.94
N ARG A 75 -8.02 11.34 -11.18
CA ARG A 75 -8.59 10.04 -11.55
C ARG A 75 -7.86 8.89 -10.88
N ALA A 76 -8.50 7.72 -10.88
CA ALA A 76 -7.85 6.49 -10.46
C ALA A 76 -6.73 6.10 -11.44
N PHE A 77 -5.71 5.42 -10.91
CA PHE A 77 -4.62 4.88 -11.71
C PHE A 77 -5.15 3.87 -12.73
N SER A 78 -4.68 3.98 -13.98
CA SER A 78 -4.96 2.97 -15.02
C SER A 78 -4.35 1.62 -14.67
N TYR A 79 -5.02 0.53 -15.02
CA TYR A 79 -4.45 -0.80 -14.97
C TYR A 79 -3.19 -0.87 -15.83
N GLU A 80 -3.23 -0.38 -17.06
CA GLU A 80 -2.12 -0.50 -18.03
C GLU A 80 -0.81 0.06 -17.46
N ALA A 81 -0.84 1.28 -16.90
CA ALA A 81 0.32 1.93 -16.29
C ALA A 81 0.53 1.66 -14.79
N ALA A 82 -0.25 0.78 -14.16
CA ALA A 82 -0.04 0.44 -12.76
C ALA A 82 1.22 -0.43 -12.58
N PRO A 83 2.03 -0.18 -11.53
CA PRO A 83 3.10 -1.09 -11.13
C PRO A 83 2.59 -2.48 -10.74
N ASP A 84 3.51 -3.43 -10.60
CA ASP A 84 3.21 -4.82 -10.21
C ASP A 84 2.52 -4.87 -8.85
N LEU A 85 2.97 -4.03 -7.91
CA LEU A 85 2.47 -4.00 -6.54
C LEU A 85 2.08 -2.59 -6.08
N LEU A 86 0.93 -2.48 -5.40
CA LEU A 86 0.60 -1.36 -4.52
C LEU A 86 0.91 -1.76 -3.08
N VAL A 87 1.93 -1.14 -2.49
CA VAL A 87 2.33 -1.39 -1.09
C VAL A 87 1.79 -0.27 -0.21
N ILE A 88 1.02 -0.62 0.81
CA ILE A 88 0.46 0.34 1.78
C ILE A 88 0.94 -0.01 3.18
N THR A 89 1.78 0.85 3.74
CA THR A 89 2.26 0.71 5.12
C THR A 89 1.31 1.37 6.10
N CYS A 90 0.97 0.64 7.15
CA CYS A 90 0.09 1.04 8.23
C CYS A 90 0.92 1.23 9.49
N ILE A 91 0.74 2.37 10.16
CA ILE A 91 1.40 2.66 11.44
C ILE A 91 0.32 3.16 12.40
N ALA A 92 0.18 2.52 13.55
CA ALA A 92 -0.74 2.92 14.61
C ALA A 92 -0.17 2.54 15.98
N ASP A 93 0.16 3.53 16.81
CA ASP A 93 0.86 3.33 18.09
C ASP A 93 2.10 2.43 17.92
N ASN A 94 2.13 1.29 18.61
CA ASN A 94 3.19 0.28 18.51
C ASN A 94 2.95 -0.76 17.42
N LYS A 95 2.01 -0.53 16.49
CA LYS A 95 1.66 -1.46 15.42
C LYS A 95 2.21 -1.00 14.08
N LEU A 96 2.81 -1.92 13.35
CA LEU A 96 3.36 -1.73 12.01
C LEU A 96 2.91 -2.89 11.13
N GLY A 97 2.51 -2.59 9.89
CA GLY A 97 2.16 -3.65 8.95
C GLY A 97 2.15 -3.16 7.52
N GLN A 98 2.17 -4.09 6.58
CA GLN A 98 2.13 -3.80 5.15
C GLN A 98 1.04 -4.59 4.47
N PHE A 99 0.24 -3.89 3.67
CA PHE A 99 -0.53 -4.51 2.60
C PHE A 99 0.29 -4.49 1.32
N ILE A 100 0.39 -5.62 0.64
CA ILE A 100 1.17 -5.80 -0.58
C ILE A 100 0.21 -6.34 -1.64
N PHE A 101 -0.47 -5.44 -2.35
CA PHE A 101 -1.54 -5.81 -3.28
C PHE A 101 -1.00 -6.01 -4.69
N PRO A 102 -1.15 -7.22 -5.28
CA PRO A 102 -0.90 -7.43 -6.69
C PRO A 102 -1.86 -6.63 -7.55
N LYS A 103 -1.36 -6.14 -8.68
CA LYS A 103 -2.09 -5.38 -9.68
C LYS A 103 -3.40 -6.07 -10.11
N GLU A 104 -3.40 -7.38 -10.24
CA GLU A 104 -4.55 -8.22 -10.63
C GLU A 104 -5.67 -8.14 -9.59
N ILE A 105 -5.31 -8.10 -8.31
CA ILE A 105 -6.26 -8.00 -7.21
C ILE A 105 -6.83 -6.59 -7.11
N LEU A 106 -6.02 -5.57 -7.36
CA LEU A 106 -6.49 -4.19 -7.45
C LEU A 106 -7.48 -4.01 -8.62
N LEU A 107 -7.30 -4.71 -9.73
CA LEU A 107 -8.28 -4.75 -10.82
C LEU A 107 -9.58 -5.42 -10.37
N LYS A 108 -9.48 -6.62 -9.79
CA LYS A 108 -10.62 -7.42 -9.30
C LYS A 108 -11.47 -6.65 -8.27
N GLU A 109 -10.83 -5.96 -7.34
CA GLU A 109 -11.48 -5.17 -6.27
C GLU A 109 -11.90 -3.75 -6.72
N LYS A 110 -11.88 -3.52 -8.03
CA LYS A 110 -12.30 -2.29 -8.72
C LYS A 110 -11.55 -1.04 -8.29
N ILE A 111 -10.27 -1.19 -7.93
CA ILE A 111 -9.39 -0.11 -7.51
C ILE A 111 -8.75 0.56 -8.73
N LEU A 112 -8.25 -0.22 -9.68
CA LEU A 112 -7.64 0.30 -10.90
C LEU A 112 -8.69 0.64 -11.96
N ARG A 113 -8.39 1.66 -12.77
CA ARG A 113 -9.20 2.08 -13.90
C ARG A 113 -8.90 1.22 -15.14
N THR A 114 -9.92 0.90 -15.91
CA THR A 114 -9.80 0.36 -17.27
C THR A 114 -10.73 1.15 -18.21
N GLN A 115 -10.88 0.73 -19.46
CA GLN A 115 -11.88 1.31 -20.36
C GLN A 115 -13.32 1.11 -19.87
N SER A 116 -13.61 0.00 -19.17
CA SER A 116 -14.94 -0.36 -18.67
C SER A 116 -15.16 -0.06 -17.18
N GLN A 117 -14.14 0.43 -16.48
CA GLN A 117 -14.18 0.64 -15.03
C GLN A 117 -13.47 1.94 -14.63
N THR A 118 -14.16 2.80 -13.88
CA THR A 118 -13.60 4.08 -13.41
C THR A 118 -12.45 3.94 -12.40
N GLY A 119 -12.46 2.88 -11.57
CA GLY A 119 -11.52 2.68 -10.47
C GLY A 119 -11.82 3.54 -9.23
N LYS A 120 -10.91 3.51 -8.24
CA LYS A 120 -10.99 4.31 -7.01
C LYS A 120 -9.72 5.15 -6.84
N MET A 121 -9.88 6.34 -6.26
CA MET A 121 -8.77 7.27 -5.94
C MET A 121 -8.29 7.19 -4.50
N ALA A 122 -9.05 6.47 -3.66
CA ALA A 122 -8.75 6.26 -2.25
C ALA A 122 -9.55 5.06 -1.75
N MET A 123 -9.09 4.47 -0.65
CA MET A 123 -9.87 3.46 0.06
C MET A 123 -9.56 3.46 1.56
N ARG A 124 -10.36 2.71 2.30
CA ARG A 124 -10.01 2.28 3.65
C ARG A 124 -9.38 0.91 3.60
N ILE A 125 -8.33 0.76 4.38
CA ILE A 125 -7.68 -0.52 4.64
C ILE A 125 -7.85 -0.88 6.12
N TYR A 126 -7.99 -2.17 6.39
CA TYR A 126 -8.31 -2.69 7.71
C TYR A 126 -7.26 -3.73 8.13
N PRO A 127 -6.15 -3.30 8.78
CA PRO A 127 -5.18 -4.22 9.38
C PRO A 127 -5.81 -5.24 10.31
N VAL A 128 -5.06 -6.30 10.64
CA VAL A 128 -5.57 -7.41 11.48
C VAL A 128 -6.03 -6.95 12.87
N TRP A 129 -5.46 -5.85 13.38
CA TRP A 129 -5.81 -5.28 14.68
C TRP A 129 -7.09 -4.43 14.69
N ASP A 130 -7.69 -4.15 13.53
CA ASP A 130 -8.95 -3.42 13.45
C ASP A 130 -10.14 -4.39 13.52
N THR A 131 -11.11 -4.11 14.40
CA THR A 131 -12.37 -4.88 14.45
C THR A 131 -13.44 -4.20 13.59
N THR A 132 -13.72 -4.74 12.41
CA THR A 132 -14.72 -4.15 11.50
C THR A 132 -16.16 -4.48 11.89
N VAL A 133 -17.03 -3.46 11.92
CA VAL A 133 -18.43 -3.60 12.33
C VAL A 133 -19.41 -3.71 11.16
N SER A 134 -19.22 -2.91 10.10
CA SER A 134 -20.13 -2.87 8.96
C SER A 134 -19.88 -4.01 7.98
N ASN A 135 -20.92 -4.48 7.29
CA ASN A 135 -20.79 -5.55 6.30
C ASN A 135 -19.83 -5.20 5.16
N GLN A 136 -19.78 -3.93 4.76
CA GLN A 136 -18.85 -3.46 3.73
C GLN A 136 -17.39 -3.49 4.22
N ALA A 137 -17.15 -3.07 5.46
CA ALA A 137 -15.82 -3.09 6.06
C ALA A 137 -15.33 -4.53 6.27
N LYS A 138 -16.19 -5.42 6.76
CA LYS A 138 -15.90 -6.86 6.91
C LYS A 138 -15.48 -7.49 5.59
N LYS A 139 -16.29 -7.31 4.53
CA LYS A 139 -15.96 -7.80 3.18
C LYS A 139 -14.62 -7.25 2.67
N SER A 140 -14.34 -5.97 2.92
CA SER A 140 -13.08 -5.35 2.52
C SER A 140 -11.90 -5.93 3.30
N GLN A 141 -12.03 -6.06 4.62
CA GLN A 141 -11.00 -6.63 5.48
C GLN A 141 -10.67 -8.08 5.09
N THR A 142 -11.69 -8.90 4.78
CA THR A 142 -11.49 -10.31 4.40
C THR A 142 -10.48 -10.48 3.27
N TRP A 143 -10.67 -9.77 2.15
CA TRP A 143 -9.73 -9.88 1.02
C TRP A 143 -8.42 -9.16 1.32
N GLN A 144 -8.46 -8.01 2.02
CA GLN A 144 -7.26 -7.24 2.33
C GLN A 144 -6.26 -8.04 3.17
N LEU A 145 -6.74 -8.79 4.16
CA LEU A 145 -5.89 -9.57 5.07
C LEU A 145 -5.15 -10.73 4.39
N GLN A 146 -5.61 -11.19 3.22
CA GLN A 146 -4.88 -12.16 2.40
C GLN A 146 -3.53 -11.58 1.94
N TYR A 147 -3.45 -10.26 1.78
CA TYR A 147 -2.27 -9.51 1.31
C TYR A 147 -1.60 -8.70 2.43
N PHE A 148 -1.93 -8.97 3.70
CA PHE A 148 -1.42 -8.25 4.85
C PHE A 148 -0.31 -9.02 5.58
N VAL A 149 0.74 -8.30 5.97
CA VAL A 149 1.82 -8.78 6.82
C VAL A 149 1.87 -7.90 8.07
N ASP A 150 1.71 -8.50 9.24
CA ASP A 150 1.98 -7.82 10.51
C ASP A 150 3.49 -7.77 10.74
N LEU A 151 4.01 -6.57 10.98
CA LEU A 151 5.43 -6.27 11.18
C LEU A 151 5.67 -5.66 12.55
N SER A 152 4.69 -5.75 13.47
CA SER A 152 4.77 -5.14 14.80
C SER A 152 5.79 -5.83 15.71
N ASP A 153 6.02 -7.13 15.50
CA ASP A 153 7.05 -7.90 16.20
C ASP A 153 8.26 -8.15 15.28
N SER A 154 9.31 -7.33 15.45
CA SER A 154 10.54 -7.44 14.65
C SER A 154 11.31 -8.75 14.87
N ASN A 155 11.04 -9.49 15.95
CA ASN A 155 11.72 -10.76 16.24
C ASN A 155 11.00 -11.96 15.61
N ASN A 156 9.72 -11.80 15.23
CA ASN A 156 8.89 -12.87 14.71
C ASN A 156 8.09 -12.40 13.47
N LEU A 157 8.83 -11.88 12.49
CA LEU A 157 8.23 -11.48 11.23
C LEU A 157 7.81 -12.72 10.43
N PRO A 158 6.61 -12.75 9.83
CA PRO A 158 6.16 -13.85 8.98
C PRO A 158 6.83 -13.78 7.60
N ILE A 159 8.14 -14.08 7.56
CA ILE A 159 9.02 -13.90 6.40
C ILE A 159 8.54 -14.66 5.17
N ASP A 160 8.06 -15.90 5.31
CA ASP A 160 7.57 -16.67 4.16
C ASP A 160 6.39 -15.99 3.47
N LYS A 161 5.44 -15.46 4.25
CA LYS A 161 4.30 -14.71 3.70
C LYS A 161 4.78 -13.41 3.04
N LEU A 162 5.70 -12.70 3.70
CA LEU A 162 6.28 -11.45 3.19
C LEU A 162 6.95 -11.67 1.82
N LEU A 163 7.84 -12.66 1.72
CA LEU A 163 8.57 -12.96 0.50
C LEU A 163 7.66 -13.46 -0.62
N ASN A 164 6.67 -14.30 -0.29
CA ASN A 164 5.66 -14.74 -1.26
C ASN A 164 4.88 -13.54 -1.85
N LEU A 165 4.47 -12.59 -1.01
CA LEU A 165 3.75 -11.40 -1.49
C LEU A 165 4.62 -10.43 -2.33
N TYR A 166 5.94 -10.45 -2.16
CA TYR A 166 6.88 -9.68 -2.98
C TYR A 166 7.41 -10.45 -4.21
N SER A 167 7.06 -11.73 -4.37
CA SER A 167 7.51 -12.59 -5.48
C SER A 167 6.77 -12.40 -6.79
#